data_AF-A0A067NTN6-F1
#
_entry.id   AF-A0A067NTN6-F1
#
_cell.length_a   1.000
_cell.length_b   1.000
_cell.length_c   1.000
_cell.angle_alpha   90.00
_cell.angle_beta   90.00
_cell.angle_gamma   90.00
#
_symmetry.space_group_name_H-M   'P 1'
#
loop_
_entity.id
_entity.type
_entity.pdbx_description
1 polymer ?
#
loop_
_entity_poly.entity_id
_entity_poly.type
_entity_poly.pdbx_seq_one_letter_code
_entity_poly.pdbx_strand_id
1 'polypeptide(L)'
;MAPYLETVKSFADVPVTDAGVDTVAFLEASKGLVGLFDILGSAAFTMVVSDLNGNIAKVKARYDAAPTLSGTLEQLVENEKKEKKQPATEGLMWLLRGLIFTCKALQTTQADKSTELAAAFSAAYEGTLKQFHNFVVKGAFAVAMKACPYRAGFYEKLAADPSGGAPALQDNVDTQLDSWLAALQSIVTRMDAFYKKGGYGKVL
;
A
#
# COMPACT_ATOMS: atom_id res chain seq x y z
N MET A 1 17.71 16.72 2.81
CA MET A 1 17.11 15.45 3.28
C MET A 1 17.29 14.42 2.15
N ALA A 2 17.02 13.14 2.37
CA ALA A 2 17.14 12.18 1.27
C ALA A 2 15.89 12.26 0.35
N PRO A 3 15.99 11.84 -0.92
CA PRO A 3 14.84 11.55 -1.78
C PRO A 3 13.81 10.67 -1.07
N TYR A 4 12.52 10.79 -1.43
CA TYR A 4 11.43 10.24 -0.62
C TYR A 4 11.58 8.74 -0.29
N LEU A 5 11.92 7.91 -1.29
CA LEU A 5 12.04 6.46 -1.12
C LEU A 5 13.16 6.05 -0.15
N GLU A 6 14.16 6.91 0.06
CA GLU A 6 15.26 6.70 1.01
C GLU A 6 14.89 7.13 2.44
N THR A 7 13.79 7.87 2.61
CA THR A 7 13.30 8.34 3.92
C THR A 7 12.29 7.40 4.57
N VAL A 8 11.79 6.40 3.83
CA VAL A 8 10.73 5.49 4.27
C VAL A 8 11.20 4.05 4.20
N LYS A 9 10.65 3.17 5.05
CA LYS A 9 11.01 1.75 5.04
C LYS A 9 10.59 1.09 3.73
N SER A 10 11.53 0.37 3.10
CA SER A 10 11.22 -0.45 1.95
C SER A 10 10.38 -1.69 2.34
N PHE A 11 9.36 -2.07 1.56
CA PHE A 11 8.76 -3.40 1.60
C PHE A 11 9.80 -4.49 1.29
N ALA A 12 10.85 -4.18 0.54
CA ALA A 12 11.98 -5.10 0.33
C ALA A 12 12.77 -5.37 1.61
N ASP A 13 12.69 -4.46 2.59
CA ASP A 13 13.33 -4.59 3.90
C ASP A 13 12.38 -5.15 4.97
N VAL A 14 11.16 -5.56 4.60
CA VAL A 14 10.22 -6.21 5.53
C VAL A 14 10.62 -7.67 5.69
N PRO A 15 10.96 -8.14 6.90
CA PRO A 15 11.29 -9.54 7.11
C PRO A 15 10.11 -10.45 6.77
N VAL A 16 10.35 -11.40 5.88
CA VAL A 16 9.42 -12.49 5.55
C VAL A 16 10.13 -13.80 5.83
N THR A 17 9.57 -14.58 6.75
CA THR A 17 10.09 -15.90 7.13
C THR A 17 9.02 -16.97 6.90
N ASP A 18 9.35 -18.23 7.17
CA ASP A 18 8.35 -19.30 7.17
C ASP A 18 7.21 -19.02 8.16
N ALA A 19 7.53 -18.38 9.30
CA ALA A 19 6.55 -18.02 10.32
C ALA A 19 5.57 -16.92 9.86
N GLY A 20 5.97 -16.07 8.91
CA GLY A 20 5.10 -15.01 8.38
C GLY A 20 5.83 -13.71 8.07
N VAL A 21 5.03 -12.70 7.75
CA VAL A 21 5.46 -11.32 7.45
C VAL A 21 5.51 -10.52 8.76
N ASP A 22 6.66 -9.92 9.09
CA ASP A 22 6.79 -9.11 10.31
C ASP A 22 5.75 -7.96 10.35
N THR A 23 4.95 -7.93 11.41
CA THR A 23 3.83 -6.98 11.52
C THR A 23 4.30 -5.54 11.61
N VAL A 24 5.33 -5.25 12.41
CA VAL A 24 5.75 -3.88 12.69
C VAL A 24 6.43 -3.27 11.46
N ALA A 25 7.35 -4.02 10.86
CA ALA A 25 8.04 -3.60 9.65
C ALA A 25 7.06 -3.41 8.49
N PHE A 26 6.06 -4.30 8.34
CA PHE A 26 5.03 -4.14 7.31
C PHE A 26 4.19 -2.87 7.51
N LEU A 27 3.78 -2.56 8.74
CA LEU A 27 3.01 -1.34 9.02
C LEU A 27 3.83 -0.07 8.82
N GLU A 28 5.13 -0.11 9.13
CA GLU A 28 6.04 1.00 8.87
C GLU A 28 6.22 1.24 7.36
N ALA A 29 6.46 0.18 6.57
CA ALA A 29 6.52 0.27 5.11
C ALA A 29 5.19 0.76 4.50
N SER A 30 4.05 0.30 5.05
CA SER A 30 2.71 0.74 4.63
C SER A 30 2.50 2.23 4.83
N LYS A 31 3.00 2.82 5.92
CA LYS A 31 2.97 4.28 6.11
C LYS A 31 3.78 5.02 5.06
N GLY A 32 4.92 4.46 4.63
CA GLY A 32 5.70 4.98 3.53
C GLY A 32 4.90 5.03 2.22
N LEU A 33 4.13 3.99 1.90
CA LEU A 33 3.25 4.02 0.72
C LEU A 33 2.13 5.05 0.88
N VAL A 34 1.54 5.19 2.07
CA VAL A 34 0.52 6.21 2.33
C VAL A 34 1.04 7.63 2.03
N GLY A 35 2.28 7.95 2.42
CA GLY A 35 2.85 9.27 2.14
C GLY A 35 3.09 9.55 0.65
N LEU A 36 3.06 8.54 -0.24
CA LEU A 36 3.05 8.80 -1.69
C LEU A 36 1.82 9.62 -2.13
N PHE A 37 0.70 9.51 -1.41
CA PHE A 37 -0.49 10.30 -1.71
C PHE A 37 -0.31 11.79 -1.37
N ASP A 38 0.55 12.11 -0.41
CA ASP A 38 0.95 13.50 -0.14
C ASP A 38 1.82 14.05 -1.28
N ILE A 39 2.67 13.20 -1.87
CA ILE A 39 3.48 13.54 -3.05
C ILE A 39 2.59 13.79 -4.28
N LEU A 40 1.58 12.93 -4.48
CA LEU A 40 0.55 13.14 -5.50
C LEU A 40 -0.15 14.49 -5.30
N GLY A 41 -0.26 14.98 -4.06
CA GLY A 41 -0.59 16.37 -3.75
C GLY A 41 -2.02 16.76 -4.12
N SER A 42 -2.95 15.79 -4.14
CA SER A 42 -4.34 16.01 -4.52
C SER A 42 -5.28 15.64 -3.37
N ALA A 43 -6.07 16.62 -2.93
CA ALA A 43 -7.10 16.44 -1.90
C ALA A 43 -8.11 15.34 -2.27
N ALA A 44 -8.20 14.99 -3.56
CA ALA A 44 -9.01 13.88 -4.05
C ALA A 44 -8.63 12.51 -3.45
N PHE A 45 -7.39 12.35 -2.96
CA PHE A 45 -6.94 11.11 -2.34
C PHE A 45 -7.17 11.04 -0.82
N THR A 46 -7.73 12.09 -0.19
CA THR A 46 -7.96 12.15 1.26
C THR A 46 -8.74 10.94 1.79
N MET A 47 -9.75 10.48 1.04
CA MET A 47 -10.52 9.29 1.43
C MET A 47 -9.68 8.01 1.41
N VAL A 48 -8.76 7.88 0.45
CA VAL A 48 -7.85 6.74 0.34
C VAL A 48 -6.84 6.76 1.49
N VAL A 49 -6.25 7.92 1.77
CA VAL A 49 -5.31 8.12 2.89
C VAL A 49 -5.99 7.82 4.22
N SER A 50 -7.22 8.28 4.43
CA SER A 50 -7.99 8.02 5.65
C SER A 50 -8.29 6.53 5.83
N ASP A 51 -8.67 5.82 4.77
CA ASP A 51 -8.94 4.38 4.83
C ASP A 51 -7.68 3.58 5.17
N LEU A 52 -6.57 3.85 4.46
CA LEU A 52 -5.29 3.18 4.69
C LEU A 52 -4.79 3.42 6.13
N ASN A 53 -4.78 4.67 6.61
CA ASN A 53 -4.36 4.99 7.97
C ASN A 53 -5.27 4.36 9.03
N GLY A 54 -6.58 4.37 8.81
CA GLY A 54 -7.54 3.73 9.71
C GLY A 54 -7.31 2.22 9.82
N ASN A 55 -6.99 1.56 8.70
CA ASN A 55 -6.70 0.14 8.67
C ASN A 55 -5.32 -0.19 9.29
N ILE A 56 -4.29 0.63 9.05
CA ILE A 56 -2.99 0.53 9.75
C ILE A 56 -3.20 0.64 11.27
N ALA A 57 -4.03 1.58 11.73
CA ALA A 57 -4.32 1.76 13.15
C ALA A 57 -5.00 0.54 13.78
N LYS A 58 -5.93 -0.13 13.07
CA LYS A 58 -6.57 -1.37 13.56
C LYS A 58 -5.55 -2.49 13.75
N VAL A 59 -4.65 -2.70 12.78
CA VAL A 59 -3.61 -3.74 12.86
C VAL A 59 -2.61 -3.41 13.97
N LYS A 60 -2.20 -2.14 14.09
CA LYS A 60 -1.30 -1.68 15.16
C LYS A 60 -1.93 -1.86 16.54
N ALA A 61 -3.21 -1.53 16.71
CA ALA A 61 -3.91 -1.70 17.98
C ALA A 61 -3.95 -3.17 18.42
N ARG A 62 -4.15 -4.10 17.47
CA ARG A 62 -4.07 -5.52 17.75
C ARG A 62 -2.67 -5.96 18.17
N TYR A 63 -1.64 -5.52 17.44
CA TYR A 63 -0.25 -5.79 17.80
C TYR A 63 0.08 -5.30 19.22
N ASP A 64 -0.32 -4.08 19.56
CA ASP A 64 -0.04 -3.49 20.87
C ASP A 64 -0.75 -4.22 22.01
N ALA A 65 -1.97 -4.71 21.77
CA ALA A 65 -2.72 -5.46 22.76
C ALA A 65 -2.19 -6.88 23.00
N ALA A 66 -1.58 -7.50 21.98
CA ALA A 66 -1.12 -8.89 22.05
C ALA A 66 0.13 -9.14 21.16
N PRO A 67 1.30 -8.54 21.49
CA PRO A 67 2.46 -8.55 20.60
C PRO A 67 3.04 -9.95 20.38
N THR A 68 3.01 -10.82 21.40
CA THR A 68 3.47 -12.21 21.29
C THR A 68 2.56 -13.09 20.43
N LEU A 69 1.32 -12.66 20.20
CA LEU A 69 0.34 -13.34 19.34
C LEU A 69 0.19 -12.67 17.98
N SER A 70 0.94 -11.59 17.74
CA SER A 70 0.80 -10.72 16.57
C SER A 70 2.14 -10.40 15.93
N GLY A 71 3.19 -11.19 16.20
CA GLY A 71 4.54 -10.94 15.69
C GLY A 71 4.59 -10.90 14.16
N THR A 72 3.79 -11.76 13.52
CA THR A 72 3.57 -11.75 12.07
C THR A 72 2.12 -11.45 11.72
N LEU A 73 1.87 -10.95 10.50
CA LEU A 73 0.52 -10.72 9.98
C LEU A 73 -0.35 -11.98 10.04
N GLU A 74 0.21 -13.15 9.73
CA GLU A 74 -0.49 -14.43 9.79
C GLU A 74 -0.91 -14.78 11.22
N GLN A 75 0.03 -14.81 12.16
CA GLN A 75 -0.25 -15.03 13.58
C GLN A 75 -1.30 -14.06 14.13
N LEU A 76 -1.19 -12.77 13.77
CA LEU A 76 -2.14 -11.74 14.17
C LEU A 76 -3.56 -12.13 13.78
N VAL A 77 -3.76 -12.52 12.51
CA VAL A 77 -5.06 -12.95 12.00
C VAL A 77 -5.52 -14.26 12.66
N GLU A 78 -4.68 -15.29 12.71
CA GLU A 78 -5.04 -16.59 13.29
C GLU A 78 -5.48 -16.47 14.75
N ASN A 79 -4.84 -15.58 15.51
CA ASN A 79 -5.15 -15.39 16.92
C ASN A 79 -6.34 -14.47 17.14
N GLU A 80 -6.49 -13.40 16.37
CA GLU A 80 -7.69 -12.54 16.48
C GLU A 80 -8.96 -13.28 16.01
N LYS A 81 -8.85 -14.24 15.07
CA LYS A 81 -9.99 -15.07 14.64
C LYS A 81 -10.63 -15.89 15.75
N LYS A 82 -9.91 -16.15 16.84
CA LYS A 82 -10.42 -16.87 18.03
C LYS A 82 -11.26 -15.96 18.93
N GLU A 83 -11.31 -14.66 18.63
CA GLU A 83 -11.97 -13.63 19.43
C GLU A 83 -13.32 -13.22 18.84
N LYS A 84 -14.16 -12.62 19.69
CA LYS A 84 -15.51 -12.17 19.32
C LYS A 84 -15.51 -11.00 18.32
N LYS A 85 -14.48 -10.15 18.35
CA LYS A 85 -14.32 -9.00 17.47
C LYS A 85 -13.02 -9.16 16.70
N GLN A 86 -13.05 -8.87 15.40
CA GLN A 86 -11.93 -9.12 14.49
C GLN A 86 -11.55 -7.87 13.67
N PRO A 87 -11.45 -6.67 14.29
CA PRO A 87 -11.24 -5.44 13.55
C PRO A 87 -9.89 -5.42 12.81
N ALA A 88 -8.84 -6.07 13.31
CA ALA A 88 -7.54 -6.07 12.66
C ALA A 88 -7.49 -7.05 11.48
N THR A 89 -8.20 -8.17 11.53
CA THR A 89 -8.31 -9.14 10.44
C THR A 89 -9.02 -8.52 9.25
N GLU A 90 -10.13 -7.81 9.49
CA GLU A 90 -10.83 -7.06 8.45
C GLU A 90 -10.00 -5.84 8.01
N GLY A 91 -9.41 -5.11 8.95
CA GLY A 91 -8.56 -3.95 8.67
C GLY A 91 -7.37 -4.29 7.78
N LEU A 92 -6.65 -5.38 8.09
CA LEU A 92 -5.52 -5.85 7.30
C LEU A 92 -5.95 -6.25 5.88
N MET A 93 -7.12 -6.89 5.73
CA MET A 93 -7.65 -7.24 4.40
C MET A 93 -7.88 -5.98 3.55
N TRP A 94 -8.51 -4.95 4.11
CA TRP A 94 -8.73 -3.68 3.41
C TRP A 94 -7.42 -2.92 3.16
N LEU A 95 -6.48 -2.94 4.11
CA LEU A 95 -5.15 -2.40 3.92
C LEU A 95 -4.45 -3.07 2.72
N LEU A 96 -4.39 -4.40 2.68
CA LEU A 96 -3.77 -5.15 1.58
C LEU A 96 -4.41 -4.83 0.22
N ARG A 97 -5.75 -4.69 0.16
CA ARG A 97 -6.47 -4.28 -1.05
C ARG A 97 -6.10 -2.86 -1.51
N GLY A 98 -5.94 -1.92 -0.59
CA GLY A 98 -5.50 -0.57 -0.89
C GLY A 98 -4.04 -0.52 -1.36
N LEU A 99 -3.14 -1.25 -0.68
CA LEU A 99 -1.73 -1.31 -1.04
C LEU A 99 -1.52 -1.93 -2.43
N ILE A 100 -2.21 -3.02 -2.76
CA ILE A 100 -2.06 -3.68 -4.06
C ILE A 100 -2.64 -2.87 -5.21
N PHE A 101 -3.73 -2.13 -4.95
CA PHE A 101 -4.25 -1.15 -5.89
C PHE A 101 -3.17 -0.12 -6.28
N THR A 102 -2.54 0.52 -5.28
CA THR A 102 -1.46 1.49 -5.52
C THR A 102 -0.26 0.83 -6.18
N CYS A 103 0.10 -0.37 -5.74
CA CYS A 103 1.21 -1.15 -6.30
C CYS A 103 1.03 -1.39 -7.79
N LYS A 104 -0.15 -1.86 -8.22
CA LYS A 104 -0.44 -2.15 -9.62
C LYS A 104 -0.43 -0.90 -10.50
N ALA A 105 -0.94 0.22 -9.99
CA ALA A 105 -0.90 1.49 -10.71
C ALA A 105 0.55 1.93 -10.96
N LEU A 106 1.39 1.91 -9.92
CA LEU A 106 2.79 2.32 -10.03
C LEU A 106 3.63 1.35 -10.86
N GLN A 107 3.38 0.04 -10.77
CA GLN A 107 4.03 -0.95 -11.66
C GLN A 107 3.71 -0.68 -13.13
N THR A 108 2.48 -0.25 -13.42
CA THR A 108 2.08 0.09 -14.79
C THR A 108 2.87 1.31 -15.30
N THR A 109 3.01 2.36 -14.48
CA THR A 109 3.74 3.58 -14.87
C THR A 109 5.25 3.40 -14.90
N GLN A 110 5.78 2.40 -14.20
CA GLN A 110 7.17 1.95 -14.29
C GLN A 110 7.43 1.20 -15.60
N ALA A 111 6.56 0.24 -15.93
CA ALA A 111 6.69 -0.59 -17.13
C ALA A 111 6.51 0.21 -18.43
N ASP A 112 5.62 1.22 -18.42
CA ASP A 112 5.40 2.11 -19.55
C ASP A 112 5.43 3.58 -19.11
N LYS A 113 6.55 4.25 -19.44
CA LYS A 113 6.78 5.66 -19.09
C LYS A 113 5.83 6.63 -19.80
N SER A 114 5.09 6.18 -20.82
CA SER A 114 4.08 6.98 -21.54
C SER A 114 2.68 6.91 -20.90
N THR A 115 2.44 5.94 -20.01
CA THR A 115 1.13 5.79 -19.35
C THR A 115 0.97 6.82 -18.23
N GLU A 116 -0.02 7.71 -18.35
CA GLU A 116 -0.36 8.69 -17.30
C GLU A 116 -0.94 8.04 -16.04
N LEU A 117 -0.72 8.67 -14.88
CA LEU A 117 -1.15 8.15 -13.57
C LEU A 117 -2.65 7.90 -13.51
N ALA A 118 -3.47 8.82 -14.03
CA ALA A 118 -4.93 8.66 -14.05
C ALA A 118 -5.36 7.37 -14.75
N ALA A 119 -4.71 7.02 -15.86
CA ALA A 119 -5.00 5.81 -16.63
C ALA A 119 -4.55 4.55 -15.87
N ALA A 120 -3.32 4.58 -15.32
CA ALA A 120 -2.77 3.47 -14.55
C ALA A 120 -3.58 3.17 -13.28
N PHE A 121 -3.94 4.20 -12.49
CA PHE A 121 -4.79 4.04 -11.31
C PHE A 121 -6.20 3.57 -11.67
N SER A 122 -6.78 4.03 -12.79
CA SER A 122 -8.08 3.55 -13.26
C SER A 122 -8.03 2.06 -13.61
N ALA A 123 -7.01 1.62 -14.35
CA ALA A 123 -6.83 0.20 -14.70
C ALA A 123 -6.58 -0.67 -13.45
N ALA A 124 -5.74 -0.20 -12.53
CA ALA A 124 -5.48 -0.89 -11.27
C ALA A 124 -6.75 -1.03 -10.42
N TYR A 125 -7.60 0.00 -10.37
CA TYR A 125 -8.85 -0.02 -9.63
C TYR A 125 -9.83 -1.09 -10.14
N GLU A 126 -9.99 -1.18 -11.46
CA GLU A 126 -10.80 -2.19 -12.13
C GLU A 126 -10.34 -3.61 -11.75
N GLY A 127 -9.03 -3.85 -11.73
CA GLY A 127 -8.44 -5.15 -11.43
C GLY A 127 -8.32 -5.50 -9.93
N THR A 128 -8.63 -4.58 -9.03
CA THR A 128 -8.42 -4.77 -7.57
C THR A 128 -9.64 -4.39 -6.73
N LEU A 129 -9.80 -3.10 -6.43
CA LEU A 129 -10.75 -2.58 -5.44
C LEU A 129 -12.20 -2.54 -5.92
N LYS A 130 -12.45 -2.35 -7.22
CA LYS A 130 -13.80 -2.10 -7.74
C LYS A 130 -14.82 -3.16 -7.34
N GLN A 131 -14.42 -4.43 -7.27
CA GLN A 131 -15.31 -5.54 -6.88
C GLN A 131 -15.82 -5.41 -5.44
N PHE A 132 -15.09 -4.70 -4.57
CA PHE A 132 -15.41 -4.54 -3.15
C PHE A 132 -16.14 -3.23 -2.83
N HIS A 133 -16.21 -2.29 -3.77
CA HIS A 133 -16.84 -0.98 -3.57
C HIS A 133 -18.30 -0.95 -4.04
N ASN A 134 -19.15 -0.28 -3.24
CA ASN A 134 -20.52 0.06 -3.64
C ASN A 134 -20.54 1.20 -4.69
N PHE A 135 -21.72 1.51 -5.24
CA PHE A 135 -21.86 2.51 -6.30
C PHE A 135 -21.43 3.93 -5.86
N VAL A 136 -21.60 4.28 -4.59
CA VAL A 136 -21.20 5.59 -4.04
C VAL A 136 -19.68 5.72 -4.04
N VAL A 137 -18.97 4.72 -3.50
CA VAL A 137 -17.50 4.73 -3.46
C VAL A 137 -16.91 4.64 -4.88
N LYS A 138 -17.55 3.90 -5.78
CA LYS A 138 -17.19 3.87 -7.22
C LYS A 138 -17.27 5.26 -7.86
N GLY A 139 -18.36 6.01 -7.60
CA GLY A 139 -18.52 7.37 -8.11
C GLY A 139 -17.48 8.33 -7.56
N ALA A 140 -17.20 8.26 -6.25
CA ALA A 140 -16.17 9.06 -5.61
C ALA A 140 -14.77 8.80 -6.20
N PHE A 141 -14.43 7.53 -6.45
CA PHE A 141 -13.18 7.15 -7.10
C PHE A 141 -13.05 7.75 -8.52
N ALA A 142 -14.12 7.68 -9.33
CA ALA A 142 -14.12 8.23 -10.67
C ALA A 142 -13.88 9.75 -10.70
N VAL A 143 -14.39 10.48 -9.69
CA VAL A 143 -14.08 11.90 -9.51
C VAL A 143 -12.62 12.09 -9.11
N ALA A 144 -12.09 11.27 -8.21
CA ALA A 144 -10.70 11.40 -7.76
C ALA A 144 -9.68 11.20 -8.89
N MET A 145 -9.96 10.29 -9.83
CA MET A 145 -9.10 10.08 -11.01
C MET A 145 -8.97 11.30 -11.91
N LYS A 146 -9.98 12.19 -11.95
CA LYS A 146 -9.91 13.46 -12.70
C LYS A 146 -8.94 14.47 -12.08
N ALA A 147 -8.60 14.28 -10.81
CA ALA A 147 -7.67 15.12 -10.05
C ALA A 147 -6.33 14.42 -9.81
N CYS A 148 -6.06 13.32 -10.52
CA CYS A 148 -4.76 12.64 -10.48
C CYS A 148 -3.72 13.52 -11.21
N PRO A 149 -2.54 13.76 -10.61
CA PRO A 149 -1.52 14.59 -11.25
C PRO A 149 -0.91 13.90 -12.48
N TYR A 150 -0.17 14.67 -13.27
CA TYR A 150 0.65 14.12 -14.35
C TYR A 150 1.76 13.22 -13.82
N ARG A 151 2.07 12.16 -14.56
CA ARG A 151 3.14 11.22 -14.25
C ARG A 151 4.47 11.94 -14.03
N ALA A 152 4.86 12.81 -14.97
CA ALA A 152 6.15 13.51 -14.92
C ALA A 152 6.36 14.25 -13.58
N GLY A 153 5.36 15.03 -13.14
CA GLY A 153 5.47 15.80 -11.88
C GLY A 153 5.49 14.92 -10.63
N PHE A 154 4.88 13.73 -10.66
CA PHE A 154 4.99 12.79 -9.54
C PHE A 154 6.41 12.22 -9.41
N TYR A 155 7.02 11.78 -10.51
CA TYR A 155 8.38 11.23 -10.49
C TYR A 155 9.44 12.30 -10.20
N GLU A 156 9.24 13.54 -10.67
CA GLU A 156 10.09 14.68 -10.29
C GLU A 156 10.09 14.88 -8.77
N LYS A 157 8.91 14.85 -8.13
CA LYS A 157 8.81 14.97 -6.68
C LYS A 157 9.38 13.76 -5.92
N LEU A 158 9.31 12.56 -6.48
CA LEU A 158 9.95 11.38 -5.90
C LEU A 158 11.48 11.51 -5.89
N ALA A 159 12.05 12.09 -6.96
CA ALA A 159 13.48 12.32 -7.09
C ALA A 159 13.98 13.49 -6.23
N ALA A 160 13.13 14.48 -5.96
CA ALA A 160 13.51 15.70 -5.28
C ALA A 160 13.99 15.48 -3.82
N ASP A 161 15.01 16.24 -3.43
CA ASP A 161 15.32 16.46 -2.02
C ASP A 161 14.44 17.61 -1.49
N PRO A 162 13.54 17.37 -0.53
CA PRO A 162 12.67 18.43 0.03
C PRO A 162 13.44 19.55 0.76
N SER A 163 14.74 19.37 1.06
CA SER A 163 15.62 20.41 1.61
C SER A 163 16.39 21.20 0.54
N GLY A 164 16.14 20.96 -0.76
CA GLY A 164 16.79 21.69 -1.86
C GLY A 164 18.16 21.15 -2.28
N GLY A 165 18.53 19.94 -1.85
CA GLY A 165 19.69 19.22 -2.39
C GLY A 165 19.47 18.74 -3.83
N ALA A 166 20.51 18.14 -4.42
CA ALA A 166 20.41 17.58 -5.76
C ALA A 166 19.38 16.43 -5.81
N PRO A 167 18.53 16.37 -6.85
CA PRO A 167 17.59 15.26 -7.00
C PRO A 167 18.34 13.95 -7.24
N ALA A 168 17.72 12.84 -6.83
CA ALA A 168 18.19 11.52 -7.23
C ALA A 168 18.18 11.35 -8.75
N LEU A 169 19.10 10.54 -9.26
CA LEU A 169 19.06 10.08 -10.64
C LEU A 169 17.77 9.28 -10.87
N GLN A 170 17.11 9.52 -12.00
CA GLN A 170 15.85 8.84 -12.31
C GLN A 170 15.99 7.32 -12.30
N ASP A 171 17.10 6.77 -12.79
CA ASP A 171 17.35 5.33 -12.79
C ASP A 171 17.43 4.75 -11.36
N ASN A 172 17.91 5.53 -10.39
CA ASN A 172 17.93 5.13 -8.98
C ASN A 172 16.52 5.14 -8.40
N VAL A 173 15.73 6.17 -8.70
CA VAL A 173 14.32 6.25 -8.28
C VAL A 173 13.53 5.07 -8.86
N ASP A 174 13.71 4.80 -10.15
CA ASP A 174 13.02 3.72 -10.86
C ASP A 174 13.41 2.36 -10.23
N THR A 175 14.71 2.11 -10.04
CA THR A 175 15.20 0.84 -9.45
C THR A 175 14.69 0.62 -8.02
N GLN A 176 14.75 1.66 -7.18
CA GLN A 176 14.27 1.59 -5.80
C GLN A 176 12.75 1.34 -5.78
N LEU A 177 11.99 2.06 -6.61
CA LEU A 177 10.54 1.91 -6.69
C LEU A 177 10.17 0.51 -7.18
N ASP A 178 10.85 -0.03 -8.20
CA ASP A 178 10.60 -1.40 -8.69
C ASP A 178 10.84 -2.46 -7.61
N SER A 179 11.94 -2.34 -6.86
CA SER A 179 12.22 -3.23 -5.73
C SER A 179 11.12 -3.14 -4.66
N TRP A 180 10.68 -1.91 -4.35
CA TRP A 180 9.63 -1.64 -3.38
C TRP A 180 8.30 -2.30 -3.76
N LEU A 181 7.90 -2.12 -5.03
CA LEU A 181 6.65 -2.66 -5.58
C LEU A 181 6.69 -4.18 -5.73
N ALA A 182 7.82 -4.75 -6.15
CA ALA A 182 7.97 -6.20 -6.29
C ALA A 182 7.86 -6.92 -4.94
N ALA A 183 8.45 -6.36 -3.89
CA ALA A 183 8.35 -6.90 -2.55
C ALA A 183 6.93 -6.78 -1.98
N LEU A 184 6.28 -5.63 -2.16
CA LEU A 184 4.88 -5.44 -1.75
C LEU A 184 3.95 -6.44 -2.46
N GLN A 185 4.08 -6.59 -3.78
CA GLN A 185 3.32 -7.56 -4.56
C GLN A 185 3.48 -8.98 -3.99
N SER A 186 4.72 -9.38 -3.66
CA SER A 186 5.02 -10.70 -3.10
C SER A 186 4.34 -10.90 -1.73
N ILE A 187 4.41 -9.90 -0.85
CA ILE A 187 3.75 -9.93 0.47
C ILE A 187 2.23 -10.05 0.31
N VAL A 188 1.62 -9.24 -0.57
CA VAL A 188 0.16 -9.30 -0.79
C VAL A 188 -0.24 -10.66 -1.36
N THR A 189 0.50 -11.21 -2.33
CA THR A 189 0.21 -12.54 -2.90
C THR A 189 0.26 -13.63 -1.83
N ARG A 190 1.26 -13.58 -0.94
CA ARG A 190 1.36 -14.49 0.21
C ARG A 190 0.14 -14.37 1.13
N MET A 191 -0.21 -13.14 1.51
CA MET A 191 -1.33 -12.90 2.42
C MET A 191 -2.67 -13.27 1.79
N ASP A 192 -2.88 -13.00 0.50
CA ASP A 192 -4.10 -13.43 -0.21
C ASP A 192 -4.25 -14.97 -0.18
N ALA A 193 -3.17 -15.71 -0.44
CA ALA A 193 -3.18 -17.16 -0.35
C ALA A 193 -3.50 -17.65 1.08
N PHE A 194 -2.92 -17.01 2.09
CA PHE A 194 -3.20 -17.30 3.50
C PHE A 194 -4.67 -17.02 3.87
N TYR A 195 -5.22 -15.86 3.51
CA TYR A 195 -6.61 -15.50 3.75
C TYR A 195 -7.58 -16.48 3.09
N LYS A 196 -7.31 -16.87 1.84
CA LYS A 196 -8.10 -17.86 1.09
C LYS A 196 -8.05 -19.24 1.76
N LYS A 197 -6.85 -19.70 2.12
CA LYS A 197 -6.65 -21.01 2.80
C LYS A 197 -7.37 -21.08 4.15
N GLY A 198 -7.32 -19.98 4.92
CA GLY A 198 -7.98 -19.90 6.22
C GLY A 198 -9.49 -19.63 6.18
N GLY A 199 -10.05 -19.30 5.01
CA GLY A 199 -11.44 -18.87 4.90
C GLY A 199 -11.70 -17.51 5.59
N TYR A 200 -10.69 -16.66 5.69
CA TYR A 200 -10.75 -15.38 6.41
C TYR A 200 -11.29 -14.21 5.58
N GLY A 201 -11.42 -14.42 4.27
CA GLY A 201 -11.87 -13.42 3.31
C GLY A 201 -11.10 -13.53 2.00
N LYS A 202 -11.26 -12.52 1.14
CA LYS A 202 -10.61 -12.45 -0.17
C LYS A 202 -9.86 -11.12 -0.27
N VAL A 203 -8.53 -11.15 -0.44
CA VAL A 203 -7.73 -9.93 -0.64
C VAL A 203 -7.77 -9.53 -2.12
N LEU A 204 -7.51 -10.49 -3.02
CA LEU A 204 -7.54 -10.35 -4.48
C LEU A 204 -8.67 -11.12 -5.13
#